data_AF-A0A7W6T3X2-F1
#
_entry.id   AF-A0A7W6T3X2-F1
#
_cell.length_a   1.000
_cell.length_b   1.000
_cell.length_c   1.000
_cell.angle_alpha   90.00
_cell.angle_beta   90.00
_cell.angle_gamma   90.00
#
_symmetry.space_group_name_H-M   'P 1'
#
loop_
_entity.id
_entity.type
_entity.pdbx_description
1 polymer ?
#
loop_
_entity_poly.entity_id
_entity_poly.type
_entity_poly.pdbx_seq_one_letter_code
_entity_poly.pdbx_strand_id
1 'polypeptide(L)'
;MMTCGIADLARAQTTQPAPKAAPKSAAPAANTAAKSAAKPESKPAAPPAAVAGGAEPTLIGQFGTWGAYSATPNGKKVCFALAKPSSSKTNPPNRPRDPAYAFVSTRPAEKVNNEVSVMIGYALKPGSESSVEVGGAAFAMYTQGDGLWIKNAAEEERMVEAMRKSAELVVKGVSAKGTETTDTFSLKGLAQALDKIAQDCRR
;
A
#
# COMPACT_ATOMS: atom_id res chain seq x y z
N MET A 1 -44.04 -46.39 6.22
CA MET A 1 -42.81 -47.16 6.51
C MET A 1 -41.67 -46.14 6.66
N MET A 2 -41.30 -45.58 7.82
CA MET A 2 -41.57 -45.84 9.24
C MET A 2 -40.86 -47.04 9.89
N THR A 3 -39.64 -46.76 10.36
CA THR A 3 -38.82 -47.39 11.43
C THR A 3 -37.79 -46.30 11.81
N CYS A 4 -37.72 -45.65 12.99
CA CYS A 4 -37.60 -46.13 14.39
C CYS A 4 -36.51 -47.20 14.52
N GLY A 5 -35.48 -47.14 15.36
CA GLY A 5 -34.96 -46.23 16.40
C GLY A 5 -33.47 -46.61 16.58
N ILE A 6 -32.76 -46.49 17.70
CA ILE A 6 -33.03 -46.04 19.08
C ILE A 6 -31.68 -45.56 19.66
N ALA A 7 -31.72 -44.72 20.71
CA ALA A 7 -30.53 -44.31 21.44
C ALA A 7 -30.14 -45.35 22.51
N ASP A 8 -28.90 -45.32 22.98
CA ASP A 8 -28.59 -45.82 24.33
C ASP A 8 -27.53 -44.97 25.06
N LEU A 9 -27.54 -45.09 26.40
CA LEU A 9 -27.02 -44.11 27.36
C LEU A 9 -26.13 -44.76 28.45
N ALA A 10 -25.62 -43.92 29.37
CA ALA A 10 -24.80 -44.22 30.56
C ALA A 10 -23.30 -44.50 30.30
N ARG A 11 -22.33 -43.74 30.87
CA ARG A 11 -21.99 -43.47 32.29
C ARG A 11 -21.47 -44.74 33.01
N ALA A 12 -20.36 -44.71 33.74
CA ALA A 12 -20.01 -43.77 34.82
C ALA A 12 -18.47 -43.70 35.06
N GLN A 13 -17.90 -42.51 35.38
CA GLN A 13 -17.33 -42.11 36.70
C GLN A 13 -16.00 -42.82 37.07
N THR A 14 -14.99 -42.21 37.73
CA THR A 14 -14.81 -40.96 38.50
C THR A 14 -13.49 -40.24 38.03
N THR A 15 -12.86 -39.20 38.62
CA THR A 15 -13.14 -38.28 39.75
C THR A 15 -12.75 -36.82 39.37
N GLN A 16 -12.10 -36.05 40.27
CA GLN A 16 -11.72 -34.62 40.31
C GLN A 16 -10.60 -34.46 41.40
N PRO A 17 -9.97 -33.28 41.73
CA PRO A 17 -10.45 -31.89 41.58
C PRO A 17 -9.41 -30.77 41.21
N ALA A 18 -9.92 -29.53 41.12
CA ALA A 18 -9.21 -28.24 40.93
C ALA A 18 -9.04 -27.44 42.26
N PRO A 19 -8.46 -26.21 42.30
CA PRO A 19 -9.16 -24.92 41.99
C PRO A 19 -8.30 -23.87 41.21
N LYS A 20 -8.82 -22.86 40.46
CA LYS A 20 -9.38 -21.52 40.80
C LYS A 20 -8.49 -20.65 41.75
N ALA A 21 -8.28 -19.32 41.62
CA ALA A 21 -8.54 -18.32 40.56
C ALA A 21 -7.75 -16.96 40.83
N ALA A 22 -7.89 -15.97 39.93
CA ALA A 22 -7.31 -14.59 39.86
C ALA A 22 -7.47 -13.68 41.13
N PRO A 23 -6.84 -12.46 41.31
CA PRO A 23 -6.89 -11.31 40.34
C PRO A 23 -5.79 -10.18 40.34
N LYS A 24 -5.86 -9.35 39.27
CA LYS A 24 -5.63 -7.87 39.07
C LYS A 24 -4.49 -7.06 39.76
N SER A 25 -3.72 -6.39 38.88
CA SER A 25 -3.36 -4.94 38.82
C SER A 25 -2.64 -4.20 39.96
N ALA A 26 -1.40 -3.74 39.70
CA ALA A 26 -0.93 -2.36 39.91
C ALA A 26 0.49 -2.13 39.31
N ALA A 27 0.74 -0.91 38.81
CA ALA A 27 2.07 -0.27 38.68
C ALA A 27 2.12 0.85 39.76
N PRO A 28 3.27 1.43 40.20
CA PRO A 28 4.34 2.00 39.35
C PRO A 28 5.78 1.96 39.97
N ALA A 29 6.65 2.89 39.53
CA ALA A 29 8.02 3.22 39.99
C ALA A 29 9.12 2.16 39.68
N ALA A 30 10.06 2.37 38.76
CA ALA A 30 11.12 3.38 38.71
C ALA A 30 12.26 3.17 39.73
N ASN A 31 13.43 2.68 39.29
CA ASN A 31 14.73 3.31 39.59
C ASN A 31 15.90 2.83 38.71
N THR A 32 16.92 3.69 38.58
CA THR A 32 18.38 3.44 38.35
C THR A 32 18.84 2.23 37.52
N ALA A 33 19.50 2.39 36.37
CA ALA A 33 20.87 2.92 36.16
C ALA A 33 22.03 1.93 36.42
N ALA A 34 22.53 1.35 35.31
CA ALA A 34 23.93 1.10 34.93
C ALA A 34 25.01 0.61 35.94
N LYS A 35 25.59 -0.56 35.65
CA LYS A 35 27.03 -0.84 35.33
C LYS A 35 27.16 -2.34 34.95
N SER A 36 27.72 -2.73 33.79
CA SER A 36 29.15 -2.73 33.39
C SER A 36 29.97 -3.75 34.21
N ALA A 37 30.74 -4.72 33.67
CA ALA A 37 31.06 -5.11 32.28
C ALA A 37 31.60 -6.56 32.20
N ALA A 38 31.62 -7.17 31.01
CA ALA A 38 32.67 -8.12 30.55
C ALA A 38 32.50 -8.44 29.04
N LYS A 39 33.62 -8.45 28.28
CA LYS A 39 33.70 -8.80 26.85
C LYS A 39 34.74 -9.91 26.67
N PRO A 40 34.45 -10.94 25.85
CA PRO A 40 35.28 -11.29 24.69
C PRO A 40 34.38 -11.39 23.43
N GLU A 41 34.62 -10.74 22.29
CA GLU A 41 35.78 -10.86 21.38
C GLU A 41 36.01 -12.31 20.90
N SER A 42 35.96 -12.66 19.61
CA SER A 42 35.36 -12.03 18.42
C SER A 42 35.32 -13.08 17.29
N LYS A 43 34.24 -13.16 16.50
CA LYS A 43 34.23 -13.86 15.21
C LYS A 43 33.56 -12.94 14.18
N PRO A 44 34.19 -12.61 13.04
CA PRO A 44 33.56 -11.75 12.05
C PRO A 44 32.28 -12.39 11.52
N ALA A 45 31.14 -11.79 11.82
CA ALA A 45 29.93 -12.03 11.04
C ALA A 45 30.19 -11.45 9.65
N ALA A 46 29.98 -12.24 8.60
CA ALA A 46 30.05 -11.74 7.24
C ALA A 46 29.10 -10.55 7.09
N PRO A 47 29.49 -9.46 6.40
CA PRO A 47 28.57 -8.37 6.16
C PRO A 47 27.35 -8.91 5.40
N PRO A 48 26.12 -8.48 5.72
CA PRO A 48 24.97 -8.83 4.90
C PRO A 48 25.27 -8.38 3.47
N ALA A 49 25.03 -9.29 2.51
CA ALA A 49 25.28 -9.00 1.10
C ALA A 49 24.54 -7.71 0.73
N ALA A 50 25.28 -6.72 0.21
CA ALA A 50 24.69 -5.48 -0.24
C ALA A 50 23.63 -5.80 -1.31
N VAL A 51 22.37 -5.48 -1.01
CA VAL A 51 21.32 -5.48 -2.02
C VAL A 51 21.75 -4.52 -3.14
N ALA A 52 21.72 -5.01 -4.38
CA ALA A 52 22.24 -4.26 -5.53
C ALA A 52 21.55 -2.89 -5.64
N GLY A 53 22.34 -1.86 -5.96
CA GLY A 53 21.97 -0.47 -5.77
C GLY A 53 20.77 0.01 -6.59
N GLY A 54 19.59 0.04 -5.97
CA GLY A 54 18.57 1.04 -6.27
C GLY A 54 18.91 2.32 -5.50
N ALA A 55 19.01 3.46 -6.19
CA ALA A 55 19.12 4.75 -5.50
C ALA A 55 17.80 5.01 -4.75
N GLU A 56 17.87 5.17 -3.42
CA GLU A 56 16.68 5.49 -2.61
C GLU A 56 16.03 6.80 -3.08
N PRO A 57 14.70 6.86 -3.25
CA PRO A 57 14.03 8.08 -3.71
C PRO A 57 14.24 9.25 -2.75
N THR A 58 14.82 10.33 -3.25
CA THR A 58 15.01 11.57 -2.51
C THR A 58 13.75 12.42 -2.63
N LEU A 59 13.18 12.85 -1.49
CA LEU A 59 12.07 13.82 -1.46
C LEU A 59 12.58 15.20 -1.91
N ILE A 60 12.02 15.72 -3.00
CA ILE A 60 12.35 17.05 -3.57
C ILE A 60 11.26 18.10 -3.31
N GLY A 61 10.13 17.74 -2.69
CA GLY A 61 9.12 18.67 -2.21
C GLY A 61 7.86 17.96 -1.68
N GLN A 62 7.12 18.59 -0.77
CA GLN A 62 5.84 18.09 -0.25
C GLN A 62 4.76 19.14 -0.50
N PHE A 63 3.65 18.73 -1.12
CA PHE A 63 2.57 19.60 -1.56
C PHE A 63 1.23 18.99 -1.18
N GLY A 64 0.66 19.43 -0.05
CA GLY A 64 -0.55 18.82 0.50
C GLY A 64 -0.32 17.32 0.78
N THR A 65 -1.14 16.46 0.18
CA THR A 65 -1.04 14.99 0.29
C THR A 65 0.02 14.37 -0.64
N TRP A 66 0.59 15.13 -1.57
CA TRP A 66 1.51 14.65 -2.60
C TRP A 66 2.98 14.97 -2.27
N GLY A 67 3.80 13.93 -2.17
CA GLY A 67 5.26 14.06 -2.15
C GLY A 67 5.81 14.00 -3.58
N ALA A 68 6.73 14.89 -3.93
CA ALA A 68 7.50 14.87 -5.17
C ALA A 68 8.89 14.28 -4.88
N TYR A 69 9.29 13.28 -5.66
CA TYR A 69 10.52 12.51 -5.47
C TYR A 69 11.37 12.48 -6.73
N SER A 70 12.68 12.28 -6.55
CA SER A 70 13.67 12.05 -7.62
C SER A 70 14.53 10.85 -7.23
N ALA A 71 14.80 9.96 -8.19
CA ALA A 71 15.62 8.76 -8.01
C ALA A 71 16.46 8.51 -9.28
N THR A 72 17.60 7.83 -9.13
CA THR A 72 18.49 7.52 -10.26
C THR A 72 18.85 6.03 -10.33
N PRO A 73 17.87 5.11 -10.41
CA PRO A 73 18.14 3.68 -10.55
C PRO A 73 18.98 3.39 -11.80
N ASN A 74 20.07 2.63 -11.65
CA ASN A 74 20.96 2.24 -12.75
C ASN A 74 21.47 3.44 -13.60
N GLY A 75 21.67 4.62 -12.99
CA GLY A 75 22.09 5.83 -13.70
C GLY A 75 20.99 6.55 -14.49
N LYS A 76 19.76 6.01 -14.52
CA LYS A 76 18.61 6.60 -15.23
C LYS A 76 17.76 7.41 -14.27
N LYS A 77 17.60 8.71 -14.53
CA LYS A 77 16.78 9.59 -13.70
C LYS A 77 15.29 9.28 -13.85
N VAL A 78 14.57 9.26 -12.74
CA VAL A 78 13.14 9.06 -12.62
C VAL A 78 12.61 10.05 -11.58
N CYS A 79 11.58 10.83 -11.92
CA CYS A 79 10.92 11.73 -10.99
C CYS A 79 9.45 11.38 -10.90
N PHE A 80 8.87 11.36 -9.70
CA PHE A 80 7.49 10.92 -9.51
C PHE A 80 6.80 11.68 -8.37
N ALA A 81 5.52 11.98 -8.56
CA ALA A 81 4.63 12.42 -7.50
C ALA A 81 3.94 11.18 -6.89
N LEU A 82 3.84 11.11 -5.56
CA LEU A 82 3.26 9.99 -4.82
C LEU A 82 2.28 10.50 -3.76
N ALA A 83 1.10 9.87 -3.67
CA ALA A 83 0.15 10.07 -2.58
C ALA A 83 -0.43 8.75 -2.06
N LYS A 84 -0.79 8.73 -0.77
CA LYS A 84 -1.68 7.72 -0.17
C LYS A 84 -3.15 8.14 -0.37
N PRO A 85 -4.12 7.19 -0.37
CA PRO A 85 -5.53 7.55 -0.41
C PRO A 85 -5.93 8.32 0.86
N SER A 86 -6.82 9.30 0.71
CA SER A 86 -7.49 10.00 1.82
C SER A 86 -8.59 9.15 2.45
N SER A 87 -9.19 8.22 1.69
CA SER A 87 -10.07 7.17 2.25
C SER A 87 -9.98 5.88 1.44
N SER A 88 -10.21 4.75 2.10
CA SER A 88 -10.25 3.43 1.47
C SER A 88 -11.43 2.63 1.99
N LYS A 89 -12.20 2.04 1.08
CA LYS A 89 -13.36 1.20 1.38
C LYS A 89 -13.18 -0.17 0.74
N THR A 90 -13.65 -1.20 1.42
CA THR A 90 -13.64 -2.60 0.97
C THR A 90 -15.06 -3.14 1.00
N ASN A 91 -15.41 -3.99 0.03
CA ASN A 91 -16.64 -4.79 0.04
C ASN A 91 -16.29 -6.28 -0.16
N PRO A 92 -16.60 -7.17 0.81
CA PRO A 92 -17.11 -6.89 2.16
C PRO A 92 -16.14 -5.99 2.98
N PRO A 93 -16.60 -5.32 4.05
CA PRO A 93 -15.77 -4.38 4.81
C PRO A 93 -14.62 -5.04 5.58
N ASN A 94 -13.66 -4.21 5.99
CA ASN A 94 -12.51 -4.54 6.84
C ASN A 94 -11.62 -5.68 6.30
N ARG A 95 -11.40 -5.73 4.98
CA ARG A 95 -10.48 -6.69 4.36
C ARG A 95 -9.03 -6.20 4.45
N PRO A 96 -8.08 -7.03 4.93
CA PRO A 96 -6.68 -6.65 5.01
C PRO A 96 -6.05 -6.62 3.62
N ARG A 97 -5.15 -5.66 3.41
CA ARG A 97 -4.32 -5.50 2.21
C ARG A 97 -3.09 -4.65 2.56
N ASP A 98 -2.12 -4.60 1.65
CA ASP A 98 -0.97 -3.71 1.75
C ASP A 98 -1.37 -2.25 1.45
N PRO A 99 -0.54 -1.25 1.80
CA PRO A 99 -0.87 0.16 1.58
C PRO A 99 -0.97 0.50 0.09
N ALA A 100 -2.06 1.18 -0.30
CA ALA A 100 -2.24 1.68 -1.66
C ALA A 100 -1.56 3.05 -1.87
N TYR A 101 -1.10 3.27 -3.10
CA TYR A 101 -0.38 4.47 -3.53
C TYR A 101 -0.74 4.85 -4.96
N ALA A 102 -1.02 6.13 -5.21
CA ALA A 102 -1.12 6.70 -6.54
C ALA A 102 0.19 7.38 -6.92
N PHE A 103 0.64 7.18 -8.15
CA PHE A 103 1.86 7.70 -8.72
C PHE A 103 1.57 8.46 -10.01
N VAL A 104 2.32 9.54 -10.24
CA VAL A 104 2.45 10.15 -11.57
C VAL A 104 3.94 10.32 -11.86
N SER A 105 4.44 9.65 -12.90
CA SER A 105 5.88 9.43 -13.12
C SER A 105 6.38 10.00 -14.43
N THR A 106 7.61 10.53 -14.40
CA THR A 106 8.35 10.99 -15.58
C THR A 106 9.70 10.29 -15.61
N ARG A 107 9.99 9.60 -16.73
CA ARG A 107 11.21 8.82 -16.98
C ARG A 107 11.86 9.31 -18.29
N PRO A 108 12.69 10.37 -18.24
CA PRO A 108 13.27 10.99 -19.45
C PRO A 108 14.04 10.00 -20.34
N ALA A 109 14.75 9.05 -19.73
CA ALA A 109 15.50 8.01 -20.45
C ALA A 109 14.62 7.06 -21.29
N GLU A 110 13.33 6.97 -20.97
CA GLU A 110 12.33 6.15 -21.68
C GLU A 110 11.37 7.02 -22.52
N LYS A 111 11.53 8.35 -22.50
CA LYS A 111 10.62 9.36 -23.08
C LYS A 111 9.18 9.32 -22.53
N VAL A 112 9.00 8.75 -21.33
CA VAL A 112 7.72 8.69 -20.64
C VAL A 112 7.53 9.95 -19.77
N ASN A 113 6.39 10.61 -19.90
CA ASN A 113 6.04 11.81 -19.14
C ASN A 113 4.64 11.65 -18.52
N ASN A 114 4.51 12.00 -17.24
CA ASN A 114 3.25 11.95 -16.48
C ASN A 114 2.48 10.61 -16.54
N GLU A 115 3.17 9.48 -16.61
CA GLU A 115 2.53 8.15 -16.56
C GLU A 115 1.81 7.96 -15.23
N VAL A 116 0.50 7.67 -15.27
CA VAL A 116 -0.34 7.47 -14.11
C VAL A 116 -0.38 5.99 -13.77
N SER A 117 -0.05 5.67 -12.53
CA SER A 117 -0.16 4.31 -12.02
C SER A 117 -0.62 4.27 -10.57
N VAL A 118 -1.22 3.15 -10.16
CA VAL A 118 -1.68 2.92 -8.79
C VAL A 118 -1.20 1.55 -8.33
N MET A 119 -0.51 1.48 -7.19
CA MET A 119 -0.34 0.24 -6.45
C MET A 119 -1.54 0.10 -5.51
N ILE A 120 -2.33 -0.97 -5.66
CA ILE A 120 -3.58 -1.16 -4.90
C ILE A 120 -3.40 -2.03 -3.65
N GLY A 121 -2.21 -2.60 -3.45
CA GLY A 121 -1.85 -3.37 -2.25
C GLY A 121 -2.44 -4.79 -2.21
N TYR A 122 -2.88 -5.33 -3.34
CA TYR A 122 -3.32 -6.73 -3.46
C TYR A 122 -3.28 -7.21 -4.90
N ALA A 123 -3.13 -8.53 -5.12
CA ALA A 123 -3.24 -9.12 -6.45
C ALA A 123 -4.67 -8.95 -7.03
N LEU A 124 -4.77 -8.27 -8.17
CA LEU A 124 -6.02 -8.01 -8.88
C LEU A 124 -6.59 -9.28 -9.54
N LYS A 125 -7.91 -9.33 -9.71
CA LYS A 125 -8.59 -10.42 -10.42
C LYS A 125 -8.29 -10.31 -11.93
N PRO A 126 -7.73 -11.34 -12.58
CA PRO A 126 -7.50 -11.32 -14.03
C PRO A 126 -8.79 -11.01 -14.80
N GLY A 127 -8.71 -10.05 -15.72
CA GLY A 127 -9.85 -9.62 -16.53
C GLY A 127 -10.95 -8.85 -15.77
N SER A 128 -10.72 -8.42 -14.51
CA SER A 128 -11.65 -7.51 -13.84
C SER A 128 -11.59 -6.10 -14.42
N GLU A 129 -12.74 -5.45 -14.52
CA GLU A 129 -12.83 -4.03 -14.81
C GLU A 129 -12.34 -3.24 -13.60
N SER A 130 -11.12 -2.74 -13.69
CA SER A 130 -10.60 -1.73 -12.77
C SER A 130 -10.61 -0.38 -13.47
N SER A 131 -11.04 0.66 -12.75
CA SER A 131 -11.26 1.99 -13.31
C SER A 131 -10.72 3.09 -12.40
N VAL A 132 -10.44 4.24 -13.00
CA VAL A 132 -10.14 5.47 -12.27
C VAL A 132 -11.09 6.57 -12.73
N GLU A 133 -11.73 7.23 -11.77
CA GLU A 133 -12.71 8.29 -11.98
C GLU A 133 -12.15 9.63 -11.46
N VAL A 134 -12.18 10.66 -12.30
CA VAL A 134 -11.71 12.02 -11.97
C VAL A 134 -12.39 13.05 -12.86
N GLY A 135 -12.81 14.17 -12.28
CA GLY A 135 -13.46 15.27 -13.02
C GLY A 135 -14.74 14.88 -13.77
N GLY A 136 -15.40 13.80 -13.37
CA GLY A 136 -16.57 13.24 -14.07
C GLY A 136 -16.23 12.34 -15.27
N ALA A 137 -14.95 12.15 -15.60
CA ALA A 137 -14.50 11.16 -16.57
C ALA A 137 -14.10 9.85 -15.87
N ALA A 138 -14.25 8.73 -16.57
CA ALA A 138 -13.80 7.41 -16.14
C ALA A 138 -12.79 6.84 -17.15
N PHE A 139 -11.67 6.32 -16.65
CA PHE A 139 -10.58 5.75 -17.43
C PHE A 139 -10.45 4.26 -17.09
N ALA A 140 -10.36 3.41 -18.12
CA ALA A 140 -10.17 1.98 -17.95
C ALA A 140 -8.70 1.67 -17.65
N MET A 141 -8.45 0.80 -16.68
CA MET A 141 -7.09 0.43 -16.28
C MET A 141 -6.70 -0.97 -16.76
N TYR A 142 -5.44 -1.11 -17.19
CA TYR A 142 -4.76 -2.40 -17.28
C TYR A 142 -4.19 -2.77 -15.91
N THR A 143 -4.24 -4.06 -15.56
CA THR A 143 -3.85 -4.59 -14.24
C THR A 143 -2.70 -5.59 -14.36
N GLN A 144 -1.64 -5.43 -13.58
CA GLN A 144 -0.54 -6.39 -13.49
C GLN A 144 -0.02 -6.50 -12.05
N GLY A 145 -0.15 -7.68 -11.45
CA GLY A 145 0.14 -7.87 -10.02
C GLY A 145 -0.85 -7.10 -9.15
N ASP A 146 -0.34 -6.15 -8.37
CA ASP A 146 -1.10 -5.14 -7.62
C ASP A 146 -1.09 -3.75 -8.28
N GLY A 147 -0.43 -3.60 -9.44
CA GLY A 147 -0.35 -2.36 -10.18
C GLY A 147 -1.49 -2.17 -11.17
N LEU A 148 -1.93 -0.92 -11.32
CA LEU A 148 -2.86 -0.43 -12.32
C LEU A 148 -2.18 0.66 -13.16
N TRP A 149 -2.35 0.62 -14.47
CA TRP A 149 -1.93 1.65 -15.43
C TRP A 149 -3.09 1.99 -16.36
N ILE A 150 -3.08 3.17 -16.99
CA ILE A 150 -4.12 3.47 -17.99
C ILE A 150 -4.07 2.46 -19.14
N LYS A 151 -5.22 1.93 -19.56
CA LYS A 151 -5.30 0.94 -20.66
C LYS A 151 -5.00 1.56 -22.03
N ASN A 152 -5.21 2.87 -22.15
CA ASN A 152 -5.02 3.64 -23.37
C ASN A 152 -4.10 4.84 -23.09
N ALA A 153 -2.83 4.73 -23.46
CA ALA A 153 -1.84 5.79 -23.23
C ALA A 153 -2.19 7.14 -23.90
N ALA A 154 -3.04 7.15 -24.93
CA ALA A 154 -3.51 8.38 -25.56
C ALA A 154 -4.46 9.20 -24.67
N GLU A 155 -5.00 8.61 -23.59
CA GLU A 155 -5.85 9.30 -22.62
C GLU A 155 -5.10 9.81 -21.40
N GLU A 156 -3.80 9.50 -21.27
CA GLU A 156 -2.99 9.81 -20.09
C GLU A 156 -2.90 11.33 -19.83
N GLU A 157 -2.64 12.12 -20.87
CA GLU A 157 -2.56 13.58 -20.77
C GLU A 157 -3.90 14.19 -20.34
N ARG A 158 -5.01 13.69 -20.89
CA ARG A 158 -6.38 14.08 -20.50
C ARG A 158 -6.67 13.72 -19.05
N MET A 159 -6.22 12.55 -18.59
CA MET A 159 -6.37 12.10 -17.21
C MET A 159 -5.58 13.00 -16.26
N VAL A 160 -4.31 13.30 -16.56
CA VAL A 160 -3.44 14.18 -15.78
C VAL A 160 -3.98 15.61 -15.73
N GLU A 161 -4.54 16.12 -16.83
CA GLU A 161 -5.24 17.40 -16.83
C GLU A 161 -6.48 17.40 -15.92
N ALA A 162 -7.32 16.37 -16.00
CA ALA A 162 -8.48 16.22 -15.12
C ALA A 162 -8.04 16.13 -13.65
N MET A 163 -6.96 15.42 -13.36
CA MET A 163 -6.34 15.33 -12.04
C MET A 163 -5.80 16.67 -11.53
N ARG A 164 -5.21 17.52 -12.39
CA ARG A 164 -4.78 18.88 -12.02
C ARG A 164 -5.95 19.82 -11.70
N LYS A 165 -7.13 19.57 -12.27
CA LYS A 165 -8.32 20.43 -12.19
C LYS A 165 -9.38 19.96 -11.18
N SER A 166 -9.22 18.76 -10.60
CA SER A 166 -10.21 18.12 -9.71
C SER A 166 -9.77 18.11 -8.25
N ALA A 167 -10.73 17.91 -7.33
CA ALA A 167 -10.45 17.78 -5.89
C ALA A 167 -10.04 16.35 -5.48
N GLU A 168 -10.59 15.33 -6.14
CA GLU A 168 -10.42 13.92 -5.79
C GLU A 168 -10.29 13.02 -7.03
N LEU A 169 -9.59 11.89 -6.82
CA LEU A 169 -9.40 10.78 -7.75
C LEU A 169 -9.97 9.52 -7.08
N VAL A 170 -10.84 8.78 -7.75
CA VAL A 170 -11.44 7.55 -7.20
C VAL A 170 -10.97 6.35 -8.00
N VAL A 171 -10.29 5.41 -7.35
CA VAL A 171 -9.79 4.17 -7.94
C VAL A 171 -10.68 3.01 -7.50
N LYS A 172 -11.16 2.22 -8.46
CA LYS A 172 -11.94 1.00 -8.21
C LYS A 172 -11.22 -0.22 -8.75
N GLY A 173 -11.22 -1.30 -7.98
CA GLY A 173 -10.59 -2.56 -8.35
C GLY A 173 -11.23 -3.74 -7.65
N VAL A 174 -10.96 -4.95 -8.16
CA VAL A 174 -11.44 -6.21 -7.59
C VAL A 174 -10.25 -7.14 -7.39
N SER A 175 -10.03 -7.60 -6.15
CA SER A 175 -8.96 -8.55 -5.83
C SER A 175 -9.25 -9.93 -6.41
N ALA A 176 -8.20 -10.74 -6.60
CA ALA A 176 -8.33 -12.13 -7.01
C ALA A 176 -9.22 -12.99 -6.06
N LYS A 177 -9.47 -12.50 -4.83
CA LYS A 177 -10.37 -13.11 -3.83
C LYS A 177 -11.81 -12.58 -3.90
N GLY A 178 -12.14 -11.73 -4.86
CA GLY A 178 -13.47 -11.14 -5.06
C GLY A 178 -13.81 -9.98 -4.11
N THR A 179 -12.83 -9.42 -3.39
CA THR A 179 -13.05 -8.17 -2.62
C THR A 179 -13.00 -6.99 -3.58
N GLU A 180 -14.06 -6.19 -3.60
CA GLU A 180 -14.08 -4.91 -4.31
C GLU A 180 -13.45 -3.84 -3.41
N THR A 181 -12.70 -2.90 -3.99
CA THR A 181 -12.20 -1.73 -3.25
C THR A 181 -12.54 -0.43 -3.94
N THR A 182 -12.69 0.63 -3.14
CA THR A 182 -12.83 2.00 -3.62
C THR A 182 -11.90 2.89 -2.81
N ASP A 183 -10.89 3.42 -3.48
CA ASP A 183 -9.87 4.28 -2.89
C ASP A 183 -10.02 5.70 -3.41
N THR A 184 -10.22 6.64 -2.51
CA THR A 184 -10.27 8.07 -2.82
C THR A 184 -8.91 8.68 -2.48
N PHE A 185 -8.30 9.39 -3.43
CA PHE A 185 -7.09 10.18 -3.23
C PHE A 185 -7.45 11.66 -3.34
N SER A 186 -7.02 12.48 -2.37
CA SER A 186 -7.09 13.93 -2.53
C SER A 186 -6.06 14.39 -3.55
N LEU A 187 -6.49 15.21 -4.50
CA LEU A 187 -5.64 15.84 -5.53
C LEU A 187 -5.05 17.18 -5.07
N LYS A 188 -5.34 17.60 -3.83
CA LYS A 188 -4.81 18.85 -3.25
C LYS A 188 -3.28 18.82 -3.18
N GLY A 189 -2.65 19.65 -4.03
CA GLY A 189 -1.19 19.78 -4.13
C GLY A 189 -0.57 19.00 -5.28
N LEU A 190 -1.34 18.18 -6.02
CA LEU A 190 -0.82 17.42 -7.15
C LEU A 190 -0.20 18.33 -8.21
N ALA A 191 -0.88 19.40 -8.61
CA ALA A 191 -0.38 20.30 -9.67
C ALA A 191 1.03 20.84 -9.34
N GLN A 192 1.24 21.30 -8.11
CA GLN A 192 2.54 21.76 -7.63
C GLN A 192 3.59 20.64 -7.58
N ALA A 193 3.20 19.43 -7.17
CA ALA A 193 4.09 18.26 -7.18
C ALA A 193 4.52 17.88 -8.61
N LEU A 194 3.58 17.88 -9.57
CA LEU A 194 3.84 17.64 -10.99
C LEU A 194 4.76 18.71 -11.59
N ASP A 195 4.55 19.98 -11.25
CA ASP A 195 5.40 21.07 -11.71
C ASP A 195 6.81 20.95 -11.12
N LYS A 196 6.94 20.53 -9.85
CA LYS A 196 8.25 20.28 -9.21
C LYS A 196 9.00 19.11 -9.83
N ILE A 197 8.36 17.97 -10.12
CA ILE A 197 9.03 16.84 -10.80
C ILE A 197 9.37 17.16 -12.26
N ALA A 198 8.53 17.96 -12.96
CA ALA A 198 8.82 18.41 -14.31
C ALA A 198 10.03 19.36 -14.35
N GLN A 199 10.18 20.26 -13.38
CA GLN A 199 11.37 21.08 -13.23
C GLN A 199 12.62 20.25 -12.89
N ASP A 200 12.47 19.17 -12.13
CA ASP A 200 13.59 18.33 -11.71
C ASP A 200 14.08 17.44 -12.87
N CYS A 201 13.18 16.70 -13.53
CA CYS A 201 13.51 15.76 -14.60
C CYS A 201 13.80 16.41 -15.97
N ARG A 202 13.66 17.74 -16.10
CA ARG A 202 14.19 18.51 -17.24
C ARG A 202 15.67 18.88 -17.08
N ARG A 203 16.26 18.67 -15.90
CA ARG A 203 17.67 18.91 -15.58
C ARG A 203 18.45 17.60 -15.48
#